data_AF-A0A1Y3AWD3-F1
#
_entry.id   AF-A0A1Y3AWD3-F1
#
_cell.length_a   1.000
_cell.length_b   1.000
_cell.length_c   1.000
_cell.angle_alpha   90.00
_cell.angle_beta   90.00
_cell.angle_gamma   90.00
#
_symmetry.space_group_name_H-M   'P 1'
#
loop_
_entity.id
_entity.type
_entity.pdbx_description
1 polymer ?
#
loop_
_entity_poly.entity_id
_entity_poly.type
_entity_poly.pdbx_seq_one_letter_code
_entity_poly.pdbx_strand_id
1 'polypeptide(L)' 'MTGGKGTCHGDSGGPLQCKIGSTWYLAGVTSFGSGCAKPGFHDVYTRITHFMEWINQLRFLY' A
#
# COMPACT_ATOMS: atom_id res chain seq x y z
N MET A 1 -11.57 15.91 0.79
CA MET A 1 -10.39 15.53 1.60
C MET A 1 -9.39 16.68 1.59
N THR A 2 -8.85 17.04 2.75
CA THR A 2 -8.04 18.27 2.95
C THR A 2 -6.59 18.17 2.48
N GLY A 3 -6.08 16.97 2.17
CA GLY A 3 -4.66 16.76 1.85
C GLY A 3 -3.74 16.87 3.08
N GLY A 4 -2.43 17.00 2.84
CA GLY A 4 -1.40 17.27 3.86
C GLY A 4 -0.86 16.04 4.61
N LYS A 5 -1.51 14.88 4.47
CA LYS A 5 -0.97 13.58 4.91
C LYS A 5 -1.25 12.54 3.84
N GLY A 6 -0.23 11.78 3.47
CA GLY A 6 -0.29 10.81 2.40
C GLY A 6 1.12 10.44 1.95
N THR A 7 1.18 9.67 0.87
CA THR A 7 2.43 9.23 0.25
C THR A 7 3.04 10.31 -0.63
N CYS A 8 4.32 10.19 -0.91
CA CYS A 8 5.07 11.09 -1.77
C CYS A 8 6.02 10.32 -2.71
N HIS A 9 6.74 11.06 -3.55
CA HIS A 9 7.76 10.51 -4.42
C HIS A 9 8.82 9.75 -3.62
N GLY A 10 9.12 8.52 -4.05
CA GLY A 10 10.05 7.62 -3.36
C GLY A 10 9.37 6.61 -2.44
N ASP A 11 8.11 6.82 -2.05
CA ASP A 11 7.37 5.86 -1.21
C ASP A 11 6.80 4.67 -2.00
N SER A 12 6.83 4.72 -3.34
CA SER A 12 6.36 3.62 -4.21
C SER A 12 7.07 2.31 -3.87
N GLY A 13 6.29 1.24 -3.69
CA GLY A 13 6.77 -0.06 -3.19
C GLY A 13 6.72 -0.20 -1.66
N GLY A 14 6.50 0.90 -0.93
CA GLY A 14 6.36 0.89 0.52
C GLY A 14 5.07 0.22 1.02
N PRO A 15 5.02 -0.21 2.30
CA PRO A 15 3.89 -0.97 2.82
C PRO A 15 2.74 -0.08 3.34
N LEU A 16 1.50 -0.39 2.94
CA LEU A 16 0.30 0.04 3.65
C LEU A 16 -0.07 -1.04 4.67
N GLN A 17 0.00 -0.70 5.95
CA GLN A 17 -0.23 -1.65 7.04
C GLN A 17 -1.51 -1.36 7.82
N CYS A 18 -2.24 -2.41 8.18
CA CYS A 18 -3.41 -2.35 9.03
C CYS A 18 -3.19 -3.16 10.31
N LYS A 19 -3.45 -2.56 11.47
CA LYS A 19 -3.35 -3.25 12.76
C LYS A 19 -4.65 -3.98 13.07
N ILE A 20 -4.58 -5.29 13.32
CA ILE A 20 -5.70 -6.11 13.78
C ILE A 20 -5.26 -6.76 15.09
N GLY A 21 -5.87 -6.34 16.20
CA GLY A 21 -5.42 -6.72 17.55
C GLY A 21 -4.00 -6.22 17.84
N SER A 22 -3.09 -7.15 18.15
CA SER A 22 -1.67 -6.87 18.38
C SER A 22 -0.79 -6.96 17.13
N THR A 23 -1.35 -7.40 15.99
CA THR A 23 -0.58 -7.76 14.79
C THR A 23 -0.79 -6.75 13.66
N TRP A 24 0.29 -6.40 12.95
CA TRP A 24 0.24 -5.58 11.75
C TRP A 24 0.20 -6.47 10.51
N TYR A 25 -0.74 -6.19 9.61
CA TYR A 25 -0.94 -6.91 8.36
C TYR A 25 -0.65 -5.99 7.18
N LEU A 26 0.02 -6.51 6.15
CA LEU A 26 0.22 -5.81 4.90
C LEU A 26 -1.09 -5.81 4.09
N ALA A 27 -1.75 -4.65 4.05
CA ALA A 27 -3.02 -4.49 3.34
C ALA A 27 -2.80 -4.07 1.88
N GLY A 28 -1.74 -3.31 1.61
CA GLY A 28 -1.43 -2.82 0.27
C GLY A 28 0.02 -2.43 0.09
N VAL A 29 0.38 -2.11 -1.15
CA VAL A 29 1.69 -1.57 -1.52
C VAL A 29 1.47 -0.22 -2.19
N THR A 30 2.20 0.81 -1.75
CA THR A 30 2.13 2.15 -2.32
C THR A 30 2.44 2.09 -3.81
N SER A 31 1.54 2.63 -4.64
CA SER A 31 1.69 2.62 -6.10
C SER A 31 1.95 4.03 -6.62
N PHE A 32 0.93 4.88 -6.65
CA PHE A 32 1.02 6.23 -7.20
C PHE A 32 0.01 7.18 -6.53
N GLY A 33 0.14 8.47 -6.84
CA GLY A 33 -0.79 9.52 -6.45
C GLY A 33 -0.61 10.73 -7.38
N SER A 34 -1.48 11.73 -7.24
CA SER A 34 -1.40 12.97 -8.03
C SER A 34 -0.81 14.11 -7.21
N GLY A 35 0.52 14.07 -7.02
CA GLY A 35 1.25 14.99 -6.14
C GLY A 35 1.16 14.56 -4.67
N CYS A 36 2.19 14.91 -3.89
CA CYS A 36 2.31 14.44 -2.51
C CYS A 36 1.19 15.00 -1.63
N ALA A 37 0.35 14.11 -1.10
CA ALA A 37 -0.79 14.42 -0.24
C ALA A 37 -1.66 15.60 -0.74
N LYS A 38 -1.89 15.68 -2.06
CA LYS A 38 -2.60 16.81 -2.69
C LYS A 38 -4.08 16.85 -2.27
N PRO A 39 -4.61 18.00 -1.84
CA PRO A 39 -6.04 18.14 -1.53
C PRO A 39 -6.92 17.72 -2.71
N GLY A 40 -7.98 16.95 -2.42
CA GLY A 40 -8.90 16.43 -3.44
C GLY A 40 -8.41 15.19 -4.21
N PHE A 41 -7.18 14.71 -3.98
CA PHE A 41 -6.65 13.49 -4.59
C PHE A 41 -6.30 12.45 -3.51
N HIS A 42 -6.40 11.17 -3.88
CA HIS A 42 -6.06 10.06 -3.00
C HIS A 42 -4.73 9.42 -3.41
N ASP A 43 -4.05 8.82 -2.43
CA ASP A 43 -2.99 7.86 -2.70
C ASP A 43 -3.60 6.53 -3.15
N VAL A 44 -2.98 5.91 -4.14
CA VAL A 44 -3.44 4.64 -4.72
C VAL A 44 -2.47 3.53 -4.32
N TYR A 45 -3.06 2.45 -3.82
CA TYR A 45 -2.33 1.27 -3.33
C TYR A 45 -2.73 0.04 -4.12
N THR A 46 -1.76 -0.84 -4.37
CA THR A 46 -2.02 -2.18 -4.89
C THR A 46 -2.66 -3.03 -3.81
N ARG A 47 -3.80 -3.66 -4.11
CA ARG A 47 -4.52 -4.54 -3.18
C ARG A 47 -3.82 -5.91 -3.07
N ILE A 48 -3.09 -6.15 -1.97
CA ILE A 48 -2.29 -7.37 -1.79
C ILE A 48 -3.15 -8.65 -1.86
N THR A 49 -4.38 -8.63 -1.34
CA THR A 49 -5.25 -9.82 -1.36
C THR A 49 -5.53 -10.36 -2.76
N HIS A 50 -5.46 -9.51 -3.79
CA HIS A 50 -5.64 -9.94 -5.19
C HIS A 50 -4.46 -10.78 -5.71
N PHE A 51 -3.26 -10.58 -5.15
CA PHE A 51 -2.02 -11.22 -5.60
C PHE A 51 -1.55 -12.35 -4.67
N MET A 52 -2.34 -12.70 -3.64
CA MET A 52 -1.92 -13.68 -2.62
C MET A 52 -1.59 -15.06 -3.21
N GLU A 53 -2.31 -15.50 -4.23
CA GLU A 53 -2.01 -16.79 -4.88
C GLU A 53 -0.61 -16.77 -5.51
N TRP A 54 -0.32 -15.75 -6.33
CA TRP A 54 1.00 -15.57 -6.95
C TRP A 54 2.11 -15.42 -5.90
N ILE A 55 1.89 -14.61 -4.85
CA ILE A 55 2.86 -14.45 -3.75
C ILE A 55 3.13 -15.79 -3.08
N ASN A 56 2.08 -16.56 -2.77
CA ASN A 56 2.22 -17.86 -2.12
C ASN A 56 2.97 -18.86 -3.00
N GLN A 57 2.68 -18.90 -4.30
CA GLN A 57 3.40 -19.76 -5.25
C GLN A 57 4.90 -19.47 -5.24
N LEU A 58 5.31 -18.19 -5.30
CA LEU A 58 6.72 -17.82 -5.20
C LEU A 58 7.33 -18.16 -3.85
N ARG A 59 6.57 -17.99 -2.75
CA ARG A 59 7.07 -18.28 -1.40
C ARG A 59 7.37 -19.76 -1.17
N PHE A 60 6.71 -20.67 -1.87
CA PHE A 60 6.98 -22.11 -1.77
C PHE A 60 8.07 -22.61 -2.72
N LEU A 61 8.60 -21.74 -3.58
CA LEU A 61 9.77 -22.02 -4.44
C LEU A 61 11.11 -21.68 -3.75
N TYR A 62 11.08 -21.14 -2.53
CA TYR A 62 12.24 -20.78 -1.72
C TYR A 62 12.13 -21.33 -0.30
#